data_AF-A0A6B8RQR4-F1
#
_entry.id   AF-A0A6B8RQR4-F1
#
_cell.length_a   1.000
_cell.length_b   1.000
_cell.length_c   1.000
_cell.angle_alpha   90.00
_cell.angle_beta   90.00
_cell.angle_gamma   90.00
#
_symmetry.space_group_name_H-M   'P 1'
#
loop_
_entity.id
_entity.type
_entity.pdbx_description
1 polymer ?
#
loop_
_entity_poly.entity_id
_entity_poly.type
_entity_poly.pdbx_seq_one_letter_code
_entity_poly.pdbx_strand_id
1 'polypeptide(L)'
;MKIKITMMLKKVLSFLKTSFILAITFSLSACEDTKIVNKVMLVQTLGYDVDGKNIRGSTLMGDYTKKNVIGATFLEIKTNSVYDVFNKLNSKTKSPIEYG
;
A
#
# COMPACT_ATOMS: atom_id res chain seq x y z
N MET A 1 40.94 39.83 22.84
CA MET A 1 40.45 39.58 21.47
C MET A 1 40.28 38.10 21.12
N LYS A 2 41.26 37.22 21.41
CA LYS A 2 41.21 35.77 21.10
C LYS A 2 39.97 35.02 21.65
N ILE A 3 39.57 35.25 22.90
CA ILE A 3 38.44 34.55 23.56
C ILE A 3 37.10 34.78 22.85
N LYS A 4 36.87 35.99 22.32
CA LYS A 4 35.62 36.38 21.63
C LYS A 4 35.47 35.65 20.29
N ILE A 5 36.59 35.43 19.59
CA ILE A 5 36.64 34.69 18.31
C ILE A 5 36.36 33.21 18.54
N THR A 6 36.94 32.59 19.57
CA THR A 6 36.65 31.18 19.92
C THR A 6 35.19 30.96 20.30
N MET A 7 34.57 31.95 20.96
CA MET A 7 33.15 31.90 21.33
C MET A 7 32.22 32.06 20.12
N MET A 8 32.57 32.94 19.17
CA MET A 8 31.84 33.06 17.90
C MET A 8 31.97 31.78 17.05
N LEU A 9 33.17 31.18 16.99
CA LEU A 9 33.40 29.95 16.24
C LEU A 9 32.59 28.77 16.81
N LYS A 10 32.48 28.66 18.14
CA LYS A 10 31.63 27.65 18.79
C LYS A 10 30.14 27.86 18.51
N LYS A 11 29.67 29.12 18.49
CA LYS A 11 28.26 29.43 18.14
C LYS A 11 27.96 29.09 16.68
N VAL A 12 28.86 29.41 15.76
CA VAL A 12 28.73 29.07 14.33
C VAL A 12 28.70 27.55 14.14
N LEU A 13 29.59 26.81 14.81
CA LEU A 13 29.62 25.35 14.76
C LEU A 13 28.35 24.72 15.37
N SER A 14 27.82 25.29 16.46
CA SER A 14 26.56 24.86 17.05
C SER A 14 25.37 25.10 16.12
N PHE A 15 25.33 26.25 15.45
CA PHE A 15 24.28 26.61 14.51
C PHE A 15 24.29 25.69 13.28
N LEU A 16 25.47 25.38 12.75
CA LEU A 16 25.66 24.46 11.63
C LEU A 16 25.16 23.05 11.98
N LYS A 17 25.44 22.56 13.20
CA LYS A 17 24.94 21.28 13.70
C LYS A 17 23.42 21.23 13.78
N THR A 18 22.78 22.25 14.35
CA THR A 18 21.31 22.31 14.41
C THR A 18 20.67 22.39 13.03
N SER A 19 21.27 23.15 12.10
CA SER A 19 20.78 23.22 10.71
C SER A 19 20.88 21.86 10.01
N PHE A 20 21.95 21.11 10.27
CA PHE A 20 22.15 19.78 9.69
C PHE A 20 21.14 18.76 10.22
N ILE A 21 20.90 18.74 11.53
CA ILE A 21 19.88 17.88 12.15
C ILE A 21 18.49 18.20 11.58
N LEU A 22 18.16 19.49 11.44
CA LEU A 22 16.88 19.92 10.91
C LEU A 22 16.69 19.47 9.44
N ALA A 23 17.72 19.62 8.61
CA ALA A 23 17.69 19.18 7.22
C ALA A 23 17.47 17.65 7.09
N ILE A 24 18.09 16.86 7.97
CA ILE A 24 17.89 15.40 8.03
C ILE A 24 16.45 15.07 8.41
N THR A 25 15.89 15.74 9.43
CA THR A 25 14.51 15.47 9.87
C THR A 25 13.48 15.77 8.78
N PHE A 26 13.66 16.85 8.01
CA PHE A 26 12.77 17.16 6.87
C PHE A 26 12.92 16.19 5.71
N SER A 27 14.14 15.68 5.46
CA SER A 27 14.38 14.70 4.40
C SER A 27 13.74 13.35 4.74
N LEU A 28 13.74 12.96 6.02
CA LEU A 28 13.10 11.72 6.48
C LEU A 28 11.57 11.78 6.39
N SER A 29 10.94 12.94 6.63
CA SER A 29 9.49 13.10 6.49
C SER A 29 9.01 13.09 5.03
N ALA A 30 9.89 13.31 4.05
CA ALA A 30 9.54 13.26 2.63
C ALA A 30 9.49 11.83 2.06
N CYS A 31 9.90 10.83 2.84
CA CYS A 31 9.89 9.41 2.45
C CYS A 31 8.58 8.72 2.87
N GLU A 32 7.46 9.43 2.81
CA GLU A 32 6.15 8.80 2.98
C GLU A 32 5.60 8.47 1.59
N ASP A 33 5.62 7.19 1.28
CA ASP A 33 5.13 6.64 0.01
C ASP A 33 3.61 6.80 -0.02
N THR A 34 3.15 7.98 -0.41
CA THR A 34 1.73 8.31 -0.48
C THR A 34 1.15 7.46 -1.59
N LYS A 35 0.55 6.32 -1.22
CA LYS A 35 -0.25 5.49 -2.13
C LYS A 35 -1.48 6.31 -2.52
N ILE A 36 -1.35 7.17 -3.52
CA ILE A 36 -2.49 7.80 -4.17
C ILE A 36 -3.28 6.65 -4.79
N VAL A 37 -4.45 6.34 -4.21
CA VAL A 37 -5.32 5.26 -4.66
C VAL A 37 -6.05 5.71 -5.94
N ASN A 38 -5.31 5.89 -7.01
CA ASN A 38 -5.83 6.30 -8.32
C ASN A 38 -6.60 5.17 -9.03
N LYS A 39 -6.48 3.94 -8.53
CA LYS A 39 -7.18 2.77 -9.06
C LYS A 39 -7.73 1.93 -7.91
N VAL A 40 -9.02 2.10 -7.63
CA VAL A 40 -9.73 1.28 -6.66
C VAL A 40 -10.40 0.13 -7.42
N MET A 41 -9.94 -1.09 -7.20
CA MET A 41 -10.72 -2.29 -7.52
C MET A 41 -11.38 -2.76 -6.24
N LEU A 42 -12.71 -2.73 -6.17
CA LEU A 42 -13.44 -3.17 -4.99
C LEU A 42 -14.01 -4.56 -5.22
N VAL A 43 -13.68 -5.48 -4.33
CA VAL A 43 -14.39 -6.76 -4.24
C VAL A 43 -15.81 -6.48 -3.79
N GLN A 44 -16.78 -6.75 -4.66
CA GLN A 44 -18.20 -6.63 -4.37
C GLN A 44 -18.71 -7.86 -3.64
N THR A 45 -18.23 -9.03 -4.05
CA THR A 45 -18.55 -10.30 -3.38
C THR A 45 -17.44 -11.31 -3.58
N LEU A 46 -17.29 -12.17 -2.60
CA LEU A 46 -16.46 -13.36 -2.64
C LEU A 46 -17.31 -14.50 -2.08
N GLY A 47 -17.37 -15.59 -2.82
CA GLY A 47 -18.15 -16.76 -2.42
C GLY A 47 -17.45 -18.03 -2.84
N TYR A 48 -17.88 -19.14 -2.25
CA TYR A 48 -17.47 -20.47 -2.69
C TYR A 48 -18.65 -21.42 -2.62
N ASP A 49 -18.55 -22.49 -3.41
CA ASP A 49 -19.50 -23.59 -3.42
C ASP A 49 -18.75 -24.92 -3.55
N VAL A 50 -19.42 -26.01 -3.20
CA VAL A 50 -18.91 -27.37 -3.32
C VAL A 50 -19.15 -27.88 -4.74
N ASP A 51 -18.06 -28.23 -5.44
CA ASP A 51 -18.05 -28.81 -6.79
C ASP A 51 -17.49 -30.24 -6.73
N GLY A 52 -18.38 -31.18 -6.35
CA GLY A 52 -18.04 -32.58 -6.13
C GLY A 52 -17.08 -32.77 -4.96
N LYS A 53 -15.86 -33.24 -5.22
CA LYS A 53 -14.79 -33.36 -4.21
C LYS A 53 -13.96 -32.09 -4.03
N ASN A 54 -14.29 -31.03 -4.76
CA ASN A 54 -13.55 -29.78 -4.78
C ASN A 54 -14.44 -28.64 -4.28
N ILE A 55 -13.82 -27.49 -4.07
CA ILE A 55 -14.42 -26.20 -3.79
C ILE A 55 -14.18 -25.30 -4.99
N ARG A 56 -15.26 -24.70 -5.51
CA ARG A 56 -15.23 -23.65 -6.51
C ARG A 56 -15.34 -22.31 -5.80
N GLY A 57 -14.30 -21.50 -5.85
CA GLY A 57 -14.30 -20.14 -5.32
C GLY A 57 -14.50 -19.13 -6.43
N SER A 58 -15.20 -18.04 -6.14
CA SER A 58 -15.42 -16.96 -7.10
C SER A 58 -15.38 -15.59 -6.43
N THR A 59 -15.03 -14.57 -7.20
CA THR A 59 -15.15 -13.17 -6.77
C THR A 59 -15.59 -12.28 -7.92
N LEU A 60 -16.40 -11.28 -7.58
CA LEU A 60 -16.78 -10.19 -8.46
C LEU A 60 -16.13 -8.90 -7.97
N MET A 61 -15.38 -8.24 -8.84
CA MET A 61 -14.69 -6.99 -8.56
C MET A 61 -15.18 -5.88 -9.48
N GLY A 62 -15.56 -4.74 -8.92
CA GLY A 62 -15.89 -3.55 -9.70
C GLY A 62 -14.64 -2.81 -10.18
N ASP A 63 -14.64 -2.38 -11.44
CA ASP A 63 -13.66 -1.47 -12.03
C ASP A 63 -14.27 -0.06 -12.12
N TYR A 64 -13.71 0.86 -11.34
CA TYR A 64 -14.16 2.26 -11.23
C TYR A 64 -13.23 3.25 -11.93
N THR A 65 -12.38 2.79 -12.85
CA THR A 65 -11.43 3.66 -13.57
C THR A 65 -12.11 4.73 -14.42
N LYS A 66 -13.37 4.52 -14.83
CA LYS A 66 -14.15 5.49 -15.62
C LYS A 66 -15.44 5.86 -14.89
N LYS A 67 -15.68 7.17 -14.75
CA LYS A 67 -16.92 7.70 -14.19
C LYS A 67 -18.11 7.23 -15.04
N ASN A 68 -19.18 6.78 -14.39
CA ASN A 68 -20.43 6.31 -15.01
C ASN A 68 -20.30 5.07 -15.93
N VAL A 69 -19.18 4.33 -15.85
CA VAL A 69 -19.04 3.02 -16.50
C VAL A 69 -18.84 1.99 -15.41
N ILE A 70 -19.74 1.00 -15.35
CA ILE A 70 -19.59 -0.12 -14.41
C ILE A 70 -18.89 -1.24 -15.15
N GLY A 71 -17.55 -1.27 -15.07
CA GLY A 71 -16.78 -2.44 -15.44
C GLY A 71 -16.80 -3.45 -14.31
N ALA A 72 -16.81 -4.75 -14.62
CA ALA A 72 -16.70 -5.80 -13.62
C ALA A 72 -15.74 -6.88 -14.08
N THR A 73 -14.92 -7.37 -13.15
CA THR A 73 -14.05 -8.52 -13.33
C THR A 73 -14.59 -9.66 -12.50
N PHE A 74 -14.85 -10.80 -13.14
CA PHE A 74 -15.22 -12.03 -12.46
C PHE A 74 -14.04 -13.01 -12.52
N LEU A 75 -13.64 -13.54 -11.38
CA LEU A 75 -12.60 -14.55 -11.29
C LEU A 75 -13.12 -15.80 -10.60
N GLU A 76 -12.65 -16.95 -11.07
CA GLU A 76 -12.96 -18.25 -10.48
C GLU A 76 -11.71 -19.09 -10.26
N ILE A 77 -11.76 -19.90 -9.22
CA ILE A 77 -10.74 -20.88 -8.86
C ILE A 77 -11.37 -22.21 -8.53
N LYS A 78 -10.54 -23.25 -8.59
CA LYS A 78 -10.87 -24.57 -8.08
C LYS A 78 -9.81 -25.00 -7.08
N THR A 79 -10.23 -25.51 -5.94
CA THR A 79 -9.35 -25.95 -4.86
C THR A 79 -9.96 -27.12 -4.12
N ASN A 80 -9.19 -27.81 -3.28
CA ASN A 80 -9.68 -28.97 -2.54
C ASN A 80 -10.08 -28.57 -1.10
N SER A 81 -9.89 -27.30 -0.73
CA SER A 81 -10.09 -26.78 0.62
C SER A 81 -10.67 -25.37 0.58
N VAL A 82 -11.71 -25.12 1.39
CA VAL A 82 -12.32 -23.79 1.53
C VAL A 82 -11.29 -22.75 2.02
N TYR A 83 -10.37 -23.17 2.89
CA TYR A 83 -9.33 -22.31 3.45
C TYR A 83 -8.34 -21.77 2.40
N ASP A 84 -8.26 -22.43 1.24
CA ASP A 84 -7.37 -22.02 0.15
C ASP A 84 -8.03 -21.04 -0.83
N VAL A 85 -9.35 -20.83 -0.74
CA VAL A 85 -10.10 -20.04 -1.72
C VAL A 85 -9.51 -18.63 -1.84
N PHE A 86 -9.31 -17.96 -0.71
CA PHE A 86 -8.78 -16.60 -0.69
C PHE A 86 -7.37 -16.52 -1.29
N ASN A 87 -6.48 -17.43 -0.88
CA ASN A 87 -5.11 -17.48 -1.38
C ASN A 87 -5.04 -17.76 -2.89
N LYS A 88 -5.88 -18.67 -3.40
CA LYS A 88 -5.94 -18.95 -4.84
C LYS A 88 -6.56 -17.82 -5.65
N LEU A 89 -7.53 -17.10 -5.10
CA LEU A 89 -8.05 -15.89 -5.76
C LEU A 89 -6.94 -14.84 -5.86
N ASN A 90 -6.17 -14.64 -4.78
CA ASN A 90 -5.03 -13.72 -4.76
C ASN A 90 -3.91 -14.07 -5.74
N SER A 91 -3.71 -15.36 -6.06
CA SER A 91 -2.72 -15.75 -7.07
C SER A 91 -3.16 -15.44 -8.51
N LYS A 92 -4.44 -15.15 -8.73
CA LYS A 92 -4.99 -14.76 -10.04
C LYS A 92 -5.22 -13.26 -10.20
N THR A 93 -5.16 -12.50 -9.13
CA THR A 93 -5.31 -11.04 -9.18
C THR A 93 -3.96 -10.36 -9.42
N LYS A 94 -3.96 -9.21 -10.13
CA LYS A 94 -2.74 -8.41 -10.33
C LYS A 94 -2.26 -7.76 -9.03
N SER A 95 -3.18 -7.52 -8.11
CA SER A 95 -2.92 -6.97 -6.78
C SER A 95 -3.64 -7.87 -5.78
N PRO A 96 -3.03 -8.18 -4.63
CA PRO A 96 -3.70 -8.99 -3.61
C PRO A 96 -5.04 -8.36 -3.19
N ILE A 97 -6.05 -9.19 -3.01
CA ILE A 97 -7.26 -8.83 -2.28
C ILE A 97 -6.86 -8.68 -0.81
N GLU A 98 -7.19 -7.53 -0.25
CA GLU A 98 -6.98 -7.20 1.16
C GLU A 98 -8.34 -6.97 1.82
N TYR A 99 -8.43 -7.29 3.11
CA TYR A 99 -9.60 -6.94 3.91
C TYR A 99 -9.54 -5.44 4.21
N GLY A 100 -10.58 -4.72 3.78
CA GLY A 100 -10.77 -3.29 4.06
C GLY A 100 -11.59 -3.04 5.30
#